data_AF-X6MMF8-F1
#
_entry.id   AF-X6MMF8-F1
#
_cell.length_a   1.000
_cell.length_b   1.000
_cell.length_c   1.000
_cell.angle_alpha   90.00
_cell.angle_beta   90.00
_cell.angle_gamma   90.00
#
_symmetry.space_group_name_H-M   'P 1'
#
loop_
_entity.id
_entity.type
_entity.pdbx_description
1 polymer ?
#
loop_
_entity_poly.entity_id
_entity_poly.type
_entity_poly.pdbx_seq_one_letter_code
_entity_poly.pdbx_strand_id
1 'polypeptide(L)'
;MSTKDWNTTGTVYLIELRLWSNNMLIDDNTYWLADTMDRLNWNASTWYQTPVLKYADFLDLSKLPTIQLVTNFTTLNATDQGFLTTTVTLYNPCSDCIAFMVYARIATSHSALITPVVWTDNFITLFPKQTKVINATFPSSSLQGYSPLVFIESYNDIAQILTGFELRKNVKTRKECQEFESMQENPKDTPNSQK
;
A
#
# COMPACT_ATOMS: atom_id res chain seq x y z
N MET A 1 -12.24 11.04 -19.40
CA MET A 1 -11.24 11.57 -18.45
C MET A 1 -12.03 12.30 -17.36
N SER A 2 -12.04 11.78 -16.13
CA SER A 2 -12.66 12.47 -14.99
C SER A 2 -11.52 13.01 -14.15
N THR A 3 -11.38 14.33 -14.07
CA THR A 3 -10.44 14.99 -13.17
C THR A 3 -11.20 15.31 -11.88
N LYS A 4 -10.73 14.77 -10.76
CA LYS A 4 -11.18 15.17 -9.43
C LYS A 4 -10.06 16.03 -8.85
N ASP A 5 -10.26 17.34 -8.85
CA ASP A 5 -9.28 18.30 -8.33
C ASP A 5 -9.30 18.25 -6.79
N TRP A 6 -8.19 17.85 -6.18
CA TRP A 6 -8.16 17.47 -4.77
C TRP A 6 -7.52 18.50 -3.81
N ASN A 7 -6.93 19.60 -4.27
CA ASN A 7 -6.61 20.80 -3.46
C ASN A 7 -5.98 21.89 -4.35
N THR A 8 -6.26 23.18 -4.13
CA THR A 8 -5.73 24.30 -4.95
C THR A 8 -4.57 25.08 -4.31
N THR A 9 -4.08 24.65 -3.15
CA THR A 9 -2.99 25.34 -2.43
C THR A 9 -1.64 24.62 -2.47
N GLY A 10 -1.59 23.38 -2.97
CA GLY A 10 -0.36 22.59 -3.07
C GLY A 10 0.37 22.83 -4.39
N THR A 11 1.70 22.75 -4.37
CA THR A 11 2.55 22.85 -5.58
C THR A 11 2.88 21.48 -6.17
N VAL A 12 2.33 20.40 -5.64
CA VAL A 12 2.47 19.04 -6.16
C VAL A 12 1.11 18.45 -6.51
N TYR A 13 0.99 17.94 -7.73
CA TYR A 13 -0.19 17.32 -8.30
C TYR A 13 0.04 15.83 -8.49
N LEU A 14 -1.01 15.03 -8.31
CA LEU A 14 -1.01 13.60 -8.54
C LEU A 14 -1.96 13.29 -9.69
N ILE A 15 -1.46 12.55 -10.67
CA ILE A 15 -2.20 12.12 -11.85
C ILE A 15 -2.28 10.61 -11.82
N GLU A 16 -3.49 10.09 -11.68
CA GLU A 16 -3.79 8.67 -11.83
C GLU A 16 -4.21 8.39 -13.29
N LEU A 17 -3.42 7.58 -13.98
CA LEU A 17 -3.79 7.05 -15.29
C LEU A 17 -4.27 5.62 -15.11
N ARG A 18 -5.44 5.30 -15.67
CA ARG A 18 -6.04 3.96 -15.63
C ARG A 18 -6.39 3.50 -17.04
N LEU A 19 -5.94 2.30 -17.39
CA LEU A 19 -6.27 1.65 -18.64
C LEU A 19 -7.29 0.54 -18.41
N TRP A 20 -8.38 0.59 -19.17
CA TRP A 20 -9.49 -0.36 -19.06
C TRP A 20 -9.69 -1.13 -20.35
N SER A 21 -10.00 -2.41 -20.24
CA SER A 21 -10.43 -3.26 -21.35
C SER A 21 -11.57 -4.16 -20.87
N ASN A 22 -12.69 -4.22 -21.61
CA ASN A 22 -13.87 -5.02 -21.25
C ASN A 22 -14.34 -4.84 -19.79
N ASN A 23 -14.38 -3.59 -19.30
CA ASN A 23 -14.70 -3.23 -17.91
C ASN A 23 -13.75 -3.79 -16.84
N MET A 24 -12.60 -4.32 -17.24
CA MET A 24 -11.52 -4.74 -16.36
C MET A 24 -10.41 -3.69 -16.38
N LEU A 25 -9.96 -3.26 -15.19
CA LEU A 25 -8.74 -2.46 -15.06
C LEU A 25 -7.56 -3.38 -15.40
N ILE A 26 -6.81 -3.03 -16.44
CA ILE A 26 -5.67 -3.84 -16.92
C ILE A 26 -4.32 -3.22 -16.58
N ASP A 27 -4.28 -1.91 -16.37
CA ASP A 27 -3.07 -1.20 -15.94
C ASP A 27 -3.44 0.12 -15.24
N ASP A 28 -2.60 0.54 -14.31
CA ASP A 28 -2.67 1.87 -13.69
C ASP A 28 -1.28 2.38 -13.33
N ASN A 29 -1.09 3.70 -13.45
CA ASN A 29 0.15 4.34 -13.04
C ASN A 29 -0.14 5.72 -12.44
N THR A 30 0.63 6.09 -11.43
CA THR A 30 0.48 7.38 -10.74
C THR A 30 1.73 8.22 -10.93
N TYR A 31 1.55 9.46 -11.42
CA TYR A 31 2.61 10.46 -11.53
C TYR A 31 2.42 11.53 -10.48
N TRP A 32 3.51 12.02 -9.89
CA TRP A 32 3.54 13.23 -9.06
C TRP A 32 4.31 14.31 -9.80
N LEU A 33 3.64 15.42 -10.11
CA LEU A 33 4.19 16.53 -10.87
C LEU A 33 4.27 17.76 -9.97
N ALA A 34 5.38 18.48 -10.04
CA ALA A 34 5.55 19.73 -9.34
C ALA A 34 5.18 20.90 -10.26
N ASP A 35 4.63 21.97 -9.68
CA ASP A 35 4.39 23.24 -10.38
C ASP A 35 5.71 23.83 -10.92
N THR A 36 6.76 23.73 -10.10
CA THR A 36 8.14 23.95 -10.55
C THR A 36 8.70 22.64 -11.07
N MET A 37 9.00 22.57 -12.37
CA MET A 37 9.63 21.41 -13.02
C MET A 37 11.15 21.59 -13.21
N ASP A 38 11.85 20.48 -13.42
CA ASP A 38 13.28 20.47 -13.73
C ASP A 38 13.60 21.28 -15.00
N ARG A 39 14.73 21.99 -14.99
CA ARG A 39 15.29 22.65 -16.18
C ARG A 39 16.74 22.25 -16.35
N LEU A 40 17.10 21.75 -17.53
CA LEU A 40 18.45 21.26 -17.82
C LEU A 40 19.37 22.35 -18.38
N ASN A 41 20.67 22.26 -18.07
CA ASN A 41 21.74 23.09 -18.65
C ASN A 41 22.38 22.39 -19.85
N TRP A 42 21.72 22.45 -21.00
CA TRP A 42 22.21 21.77 -22.22
C TRP A 42 23.59 22.24 -22.69
N ASN A 43 23.94 23.51 -22.47
CA ASN A 43 25.26 24.04 -22.85
C ASN A 43 26.41 23.45 -22.00
N ALA A 44 26.11 22.88 -20.84
CA ALA A 44 27.08 22.25 -19.95
C ALA A 44 26.99 20.71 -19.97
N SER A 45 26.35 20.13 -20.97
CA SER A 45 26.27 18.68 -21.14
C SER A 45 27.66 18.07 -21.37
N THR A 46 27.92 16.94 -20.73
CA THR A 46 29.03 16.04 -21.02
C THR A 46 28.51 14.82 -21.79
N TRP A 47 29.39 13.89 -22.17
CA TRP A 47 29.00 12.69 -22.91
C TRP A 47 28.05 11.75 -22.13
N TYR A 48 27.95 11.88 -20.81
CA TYR A 48 27.15 11.00 -19.94
C TYR A 48 26.15 11.72 -19.05
N GLN A 49 26.15 13.06 -19.01
CA GLN A 49 25.30 13.81 -18.09
C GLN A 49 24.96 15.20 -18.63
N THR A 50 23.77 15.69 -18.28
CA THR A 50 23.41 17.11 -18.40
C THR A 50 23.08 17.67 -17.01
N PRO A 51 23.79 18.71 -16.52
CA PRO A 51 23.48 19.32 -15.23
C PRO A 51 22.08 19.94 -15.19
N VAL A 52 21.46 19.98 -14.00
CA VAL A 52 20.16 20.61 -13.76
C VAL A 52 20.36 22.06 -13.29
N LEU A 53 19.70 23.02 -13.95
CA LEU A 53 19.68 24.46 -13.59
C LEU A 53 18.65 24.79 -12.51
N LYS A 54 17.52 24.10 -12.52
CA LYS A 54 16.42 24.29 -11.58
C LYS A 54 15.84 22.91 -11.32
N TYR A 55 15.70 22.54 -10.05
CA TYR A 55 15.12 21.26 -9.67
C TYR A 55 13.61 21.38 -9.50
N ALA A 56 12.90 20.30 -9.78
CA ALA A 56 11.50 20.18 -9.43
C ALA A 56 11.30 20.27 -7.91
N ASP A 57 10.21 20.92 -7.48
CA ASP A 57 9.91 21.10 -6.05
C ASP A 57 8.79 20.15 -5.59
N PHE A 58 9.19 19.09 -4.91
CA PHE A 58 8.29 18.08 -4.34
C PHE A 58 8.12 18.19 -2.82
N LEU A 59 8.49 19.33 -2.20
CA LEU A 59 8.46 19.47 -0.74
C LEU A 59 7.07 19.24 -0.13
N ASP A 60 6.00 19.52 -0.86
CA ASP A 60 4.63 19.29 -0.38
C ASP A 60 4.30 17.81 -0.16
N LEU A 61 5.02 16.87 -0.78
CA LEU A 61 4.86 15.44 -0.47
C LEU A 61 5.21 15.15 0.99
N SER A 62 6.19 15.86 1.58
CA SER A 62 6.56 15.69 3.00
C SER A 62 5.47 16.12 3.98
N LYS A 63 4.47 16.86 3.50
CA LYS A 63 3.34 17.38 4.30
C LYS A 63 2.12 16.48 4.20
N LEU A 64 2.20 15.35 3.48
CA LEU A 64 1.11 14.40 3.36
C LEU A 64 0.67 13.94 4.77
N PRO A 65 -0.64 13.94 5.07
CA PRO A 65 -1.13 13.50 6.37
C PRO A 65 -0.79 12.02 6.58
N THR A 66 -0.53 11.66 7.83
CA THR A 66 -0.27 10.27 8.17
C THR A 66 -1.48 9.40 7.90
N ILE A 67 -1.26 8.20 7.35
CA ILE A 67 -2.33 7.26 7.05
C ILE A 67 -2.08 5.87 7.63
N GLN A 68 -3.16 5.20 8.03
CA GLN A 68 -3.15 3.78 8.38
C GLN A 68 -3.99 3.01 7.36
N LEU A 69 -3.33 2.12 6.61
CA LEU A 69 -4.00 1.22 5.68
C LEU A 69 -4.68 0.07 6.41
N VAL A 70 -5.80 -0.38 5.86
CA VAL A 70 -6.41 -1.66 6.23
C VAL A 70 -5.82 -2.72 5.31
N THR A 71 -5.25 -3.77 5.90
CA THR A 71 -4.48 -4.78 5.18
C THR A 71 -4.94 -6.19 5.55
N ASN A 72 -5.06 -7.06 4.55
CA ASN A 72 -5.26 -8.49 4.75
C ASN A 72 -4.38 -9.26 3.79
N PHE A 73 -3.96 -10.48 4.14
CA PHE A 73 -3.25 -11.35 3.23
C PHE A 73 -3.56 -12.82 3.45
N THR A 74 -3.43 -13.61 2.39
CA THR A 74 -3.56 -15.07 2.41
C THR A 74 -2.45 -15.68 1.55
N THR A 75 -1.93 -16.83 1.98
CA THR A 75 -0.92 -17.58 1.21
C THR A 75 -1.47 -18.94 0.82
N LEU A 76 -1.37 -19.28 -0.46
CA LEU A 76 -1.81 -20.55 -1.04
C LEU A 76 -0.73 -21.13 -1.96
N ASN A 77 -0.86 -22.40 -2.31
CA ASN A 77 -0.05 -22.99 -3.37
C ASN A 77 -0.33 -22.27 -4.69
N ALA A 78 0.71 -21.92 -5.41
CA ALA A 78 0.59 -21.38 -6.76
C ALA A 78 0.13 -22.47 -7.74
N THR A 79 -0.24 -22.07 -8.95
CA THR A 79 -0.52 -23.01 -10.06
C THR A 79 0.72 -23.82 -10.42
N ASP A 80 1.90 -23.21 -10.34
CA ASP A 80 3.18 -23.86 -10.58
C ASP A 80 3.63 -24.67 -9.37
N GLN A 81 4.01 -25.93 -9.61
CA GLN A 81 4.49 -26.80 -8.54
C GLN A 81 5.76 -26.24 -7.88
N GLY A 82 5.77 -26.26 -6.54
CA GLY A 82 6.91 -25.75 -5.76
C GLY A 82 6.90 -24.24 -5.50
N PHE A 83 5.85 -23.53 -5.92
CA PHE A 83 5.67 -22.09 -5.64
C PHE A 83 4.47 -21.84 -4.73
N LEU A 84 4.55 -20.75 -3.98
CA LEU A 84 3.46 -20.19 -3.19
C LEU A 84 3.11 -18.81 -3.72
N THR A 85 1.83 -18.46 -3.63
CA THR A 85 1.34 -17.12 -3.92
C THR A 85 0.72 -16.54 -2.65
N THR A 86 1.21 -15.36 -2.25
CA THR A 86 0.60 -14.54 -1.20
C THR A 86 -0.19 -13.41 -1.83
N THR A 87 -1.50 -13.42 -1.66
CA THR A 87 -2.41 -12.35 -2.09
C THR A 87 -2.57 -11.35 -0.95
N VAL A 88 -2.28 -10.08 -1.22
CA VAL A 88 -2.37 -8.97 -0.27
C VAL A 88 -3.46 -8.01 -0.75
N THR A 89 -4.45 -7.76 0.11
CA THR A 89 -5.48 -6.73 -0.10
C THR A 89 -5.14 -5.50 0.72
N LEU A 90 -5.04 -4.35 0.05
CA LEU A 90 -4.74 -3.06 0.63
C LEU A 90 -5.91 -2.13 0.42
N TYR A 91 -6.36 -1.47 1.48
CA TYR A 91 -7.45 -0.50 1.42
C TYR A 91 -7.05 0.80 2.12
N ASN A 92 -7.24 1.92 1.42
CA ASN A 92 -7.15 3.26 1.97
C ASN A 92 -8.53 3.66 2.55
N PRO A 93 -8.72 3.70 3.88
CA PRO A 93 -9.99 4.08 4.48
C PRO A 93 -10.20 5.60 4.54
N CYS A 94 -9.21 6.42 4.19
CA CYS A 94 -9.30 7.88 4.26
C CYS A 94 -10.26 8.44 3.19
N SER A 95 -10.92 9.56 3.50
CA SER A 95 -11.85 10.25 2.60
C SER A 95 -11.18 11.27 1.68
N ASP A 96 -10.05 11.80 2.12
CA ASP A 96 -9.44 13.04 1.62
C ASP A 96 -7.90 12.98 1.61
N CYS A 97 -7.32 11.81 1.90
CA CYS A 97 -5.88 11.60 1.86
C CYS A 97 -5.50 10.35 1.08
N ILE A 98 -4.30 10.41 0.49
CA ILE A 98 -3.70 9.29 -0.24
C ILE A 98 -2.79 8.47 0.68
N ALA A 99 -2.56 7.21 0.34
CA ALA A 99 -1.38 6.48 0.79
C ALA A 99 -0.36 6.47 -0.35
N PHE A 100 0.73 7.22 -0.17
CA PHE A 100 1.72 7.44 -1.21
C PHE A 100 2.83 6.40 -1.13
N MET A 101 3.21 5.84 -2.29
CA MET A 101 4.34 4.89 -2.40
C MET A 101 4.26 3.74 -1.38
N VAL A 102 3.10 3.08 -1.32
CA VAL A 102 2.89 1.88 -0.53
C VAL A 102 3.76 0.77 -1.08
N TYR A 103 4.64 0.23 -0.24
CA TYR A 103 5.53 -0.86 -0.59
C TYR A 103 5.27 -2.07 0.31
N ALA A 104 5.28 -3.25 -0.32
CA ALA A 104 5.08 -4.52 0.33
C ALA A 104 6.34 -5.38 0.24
N ARG A 105 6.67 -6.06 1.34
CA ARG A 105 7.72 -7.08 1.37
C ARG A 105 7.26 -8.31 2.13
N ILE A 106 7.81 -9.47 1.77
CA ILE A 106 7.52 -10.74 2.42
C ILE A 106 8.77 -11.29 3.09
N ALA A 107 8.61 -11.78 4.31
CA ALA A 107 9.69 -12.35 5.11
C ALA A 107 9.19 -13.63 5.80
N THR A 108 10.11 -14.41 6.34
CA THR A 108 9.78 -15.51 7.24
C THR A 108 9.34 -14.99 8.61
N SER A 109 8.74 -15.85 9.43
CA SER A 109 8.41 -15.54 10.83
C SER A 109 9.63 -15.21 11.71
N HIS A 110 10.84 -15.46 11.22
CA HIS A 110 12.12 -15.07 11.86
C HIS A 110 12.73 -13.81 11.24
N SER A 111 11.92 -13.04 10.51
CA SER A 111 12.30 -11.76 9.89
C SER A 111 13.37 -11.84 8.78
N ALA A 112 13.60 -13.02 8.20
CA ALA A 112 14.47 -13.15 7.03
C ALA A 112 13.66 -12.84 5.75
N LEU A 113 14.16 -11.92 4.91
CA LEU A 113 13.51 -11.63 3.62
C LEU A 113 13.44 -12.87 2.74
N ILE A 114 12.27 -13.09 2.14
CA ILE A 114 12.05 -14.18 1.20
C ILE A 114 12.45 -13.71 -0.19
N THR A 115 13.41 -14.42 -0.80
CA THR A 115 13.88 -14.17 -2.16
C THR A 115 14.14 -15.48 -2.91
N PRO A 116 14.02 -15.51 -4.25
CA PRO A 116 13.43 -14.45 -5.09
C PRO A 116 11.90 -14.36 -4.87
N VAL A 117 11.34 -13.18 -5.11
CA VAL A 117 9.89 -12.94 -5.09
C VAL A 117 9.49 -12.09 -6.29
N VAL A 118 8.40 -12.46 -6.94
CA VAL A 118 7.81 -11.71 -8.05
C VAL A 118 6.50 -11.11 -7.57
N TRP A 119 6.39 -9.78 -7.65
CA TRP A 119 5.16 -9.06 -7.33
C TRP A 119 4.41 -8.70 -8.61
N THR A 120 3.08 -8.78 -8.57
CA THR A 120 2.25 -8.24 -9.67
C THR A 120 2.31 -6.73 -9.72
N ASP A 121 2.51 -6.09 -8.56
CA ASP A 121 2.66 -4.65 -8.42
C ASP A 121 3.29 -4.32 -7.06
N ASN A 122 3.99 -3.19 -6.96
CA ASN A 122 4.63 -2.69 -5.74
C ASN A 122 4.94 -1.19 -5.90
N PHE A 123 5.21 -0.46 -4.81
CA PHE A 123 5.36 1.00 -4.81
C PHE A 123 4.13 1.74 -5.39
N ILE A 124 2.94 1.29 -4.99
CA ILE A 124 1.66 1.79 -5.49
C ILE A 124 1.19 3.02 -4.70
N THR A 125 0.36 3.87 -5.30
CA THR A 125 -0.37 4.92 -4.58
C THR A 125 -1.84 4.56 -4.48
N LEU A 126 -2.42 4.65 -3.28
CA LEU A 126 -3.85 4.43 -3.06
C LEU A 126 -4.55 5.76 -2.83
N PHE A 127 -5.44 6.13 -3.75
CA PHE A 127 -6.34 7.27 -3.62
C PHE A 127 -7.40 7.03 -2.53
N PRO A 128 -8.11 8.08 -2.09
CA PRO A 128 -9.13 7.95 -1.07
C PRO A 128 -10.15 6.86 -1.40
N LYS A 129 -10.44 5.99 -0.42
CA LYS A 129 -11.38 4.87 -0.54
C LYS A 129 -11.00 3.82 -1.61
N GLN A 130 -9.77 3.84 -2.13
CA GLN A 130 -9.32 2.85 -3.11
C GLN A 130 -8.89 1.56 -2.42
N THR A 131 -9.22 0.44 -3.06
CA THR A 131 -8.71 -0.89 -2.74
C THR A 131 -7.83 -1.37 -3.88
N LYS A 132 -6.71 -2.01 -3.54
CA LYS A 132 -5.85 -2.70 -4.51
C LYS A 132 -5.48 -4.08 -3.98
N VAL A 133 -5.36 -5.04 -4.89
CA VAL A 133 -4.92 -6.40 -4.60
C VAL A 133 -3.63 -6.64 -5.35
N ILE A 134 -2.60 -7.09 -4.64
CA ILE A 134 -1.29 -7.41 -5.21
C ILE A 134 -0.91 -8.83 -4.80
N ASN A 135 -0.23 -9.56 -5.68
CA ASN A 135 0.20 -10.93 -5.44
C ASN A 135 1.71 -11.02 -5.44
N ALA A 136 2.26 -11.77 -4.49
CA ALA A 136 3.67 -12.15 -4.42
C ALA A 136 3.81 -13.65 -4.67
N THR A 137 4.57 -14.04 -5.68
CA THR A 137 4.88 -15.44 -5.97
C THR A 137 6.35 -15.73 -5.67
N PHE A 138 6.63 -16.80 -4.91
CA PHE A 138 7.96 -17.18 -4.46
C PHE A 138 8.09 -18.70 -4.29
N PRO A 139 9.31 -19.27 -4.35
CA PRO A 139 9.52 -20.69 -4.12
C PRO A 139 9.13 -21.10 -2.70
N SER A 140 8.42 -22.22 -2.55
CA SER A 140 8.06 -22.74 -1.22
C SER A 140 9.30 -23.08 -0.38
N SER A 141 10.40 -23.47 -1.03
CA SER A 141 11.69 -23.73 -0.39
C SER A 141 12.28 -22.49 0.30
N SER A 142 11.96 -21.28 -0.15
CA SER A 142 12.42 -20.03 0.46
C SER A 142 11.85 -19.81 1.86
N LEU A 143 10.80 -20.52 2.26
CA LEU A 143 10.28 -20.49 3.62
C LEU A 143 11.17 -21.20 4.63
N GLN A 144 11.96 -22.19 4.19
CA GLN A 144 12.80 -23.01 5.08
C GLN A 144 12.05 -23.59 6.30
N GLY A 145 10.76 -23.93 6.12
CA GLY A 145 9.90 -24.47 7.18
C GLY A 145 9.20 -23.42 8.06
N TYR A 146 9.44 -22.12 7.84
CA TYR A 146 8.75 -21.04 8.54
C TYR A 146 7.46 -20.58 7.83
N SER A 147 6.60 -19.88 8.56
CA SER A 147 5.43 -19.23 7.96
C SER A 147 5.80 -17.87 7.34
N PRO A 148 5.13 -17.47 6.24
CA PRO A 148 5.32 -16.14 5.65
C PRO A 148 4.68 -15.05 6.51
N LEU A 149 5.32 -13.88 6.54
CA LEU A 149 4.81 -12.62 7.06
C LEU A 149 4.88 -11.54 5.97
N VAL A 150 3.88 -10.68 5.92
CA VAL A 150 3.83 -9.53 5.00
C VAL A 150 4.02 -8.25 5.80
N PHE A 151 4.95 -7.41 5.36
CA PHE A 151 5.14 -6.06 5.88
C PHE A 151 4.69 -5.06 4.82
N ILE A 152 3.87 -4.10 5.26
CA ILE A 152 3.33 -3.03 4.43
C ILE A 152 3.76 -1.72 5.07
N GLU A 153 4.38 -0.88 4.27
CA GLU A 153 4.84 0.44 4.65
C GLU A 153 4.48 1.42 3.53
N SER A 154 4.39 2.71 3.83
CA SER A 154 4.08 3.77 2.88
C SER A 154 4.82 5.03 3.25
N TYR A 155 5.04 5.91 2.29
CA TYR A 155 5.80 7.14 2.53
C TYR A 155 5.23 7.98 3.68
N ASN A 156 3.90 8.03 3.80
CA ASN A 156 3.18 8.80 4.80
C ASN A 156 2.57 7.95 5.92
N ASP A 157 3.22 6.86 6.38
CA ASP A 157 2.80 6.11 7.59
C ASP A 157 3.75 6.17 8.78
N ILE A 158 4.58 7.21 8.86
CA ILE A 158 5.72 7.39 9.80
C ILE A 158 5.37 7.20 11.29
N ALA A 159 4.09 7.18 11.69
CA ALA A 159 3.69 6.81 13.04
C ALA A 159 3.89 5.32 13.41
N GLN A 160 4.14 4.40 12.47
CA GLN A 160 4.36 2.98 12.79
C GLN A 160 5.81 2.62 13.12
N ILE A 161 6.78 3.40 12.64
CA ILE A 161 8.21 3.10 12.83
C ILE A 161 8.69 3.53 14.23
N LEU A 162 8.08 4.57 14.83
CA LEU A 162 8.48 5.07 16.15
C LEU A 162 7.82 4.32 17.33
N THR A 163 6.74 3.58 17.11
CA THR A 163 6.13 2.72 18.14
C THR A 163 6.42 1.23 17.92
N GLY A 164 6.91 0.83 16.74
CA GLY A 164 6.89 -0.55 16.25
C GLY A 164 8.08 -1.45 16.62
N PHE A 165 8.93 -1.09 17.58
CA PHE A 165 9.76 -2.10 18.26
C PHE A 165 8.93 -2.91 19.28
N GLU A 166 7.73 -2.43 19.64
CA GLU A 166 6.71 -3.19 20.33
C GLU A 166 5.41 -3.19 19.52
N LEU A 167 4.77 -4.35 19.37
CA LEU A 167 3.38 -4.52 18.91
C LEU A 167 3.08 -4.44 17.39
N ARG A 168 3.28 -5.56 16.68
CA ARG A 168 2.22 -6.15 15.84
C ARG A 168 2.11 -7.66 16.03
N LYS A 169 1.47 -8.04 17.14
CA LYS A 169 0.88 -9.38 17.36
C LYS A 169 -0.55 -9.52 16.83
N ASN A 170 -1.11 -8.51 16.15
CA ASN A 170 -2.51 -8.54 15.73
C ASN A 170 -2.67 -8.87 14.24
N VAL A 171 -2.40 -10.13 13.90
CA VAL A 171 -3.09 -10.80 12.79
C VAL A 171 -4.20 -11.60 13.45
N LYS A 172 -5.43 -11.08 13.45
CA LYS A 172 -6.56 -11.86 13.96
C LYS A 172 -6.73 -13.09 13.09
N THR A 173 -6.63 -14.26 13.68
CA THR A 173 -6.91 -15.52 12.98
C THR A 173 -8.42 -15.61 12.70
N ARG A 174 -8.80 -16.37 11.66
CA ARG A 174 -10.20 -16.56 11.20
C ARG A 174 -11.20 -16.87 12.33
N LYS A 175 -10.72 -17.45 13.44
CA LYS A 175 -11.51 -17.80 14.62
C LYS A 175 -12.01 -16.57 15.40
N GLU A 176 -11.20 -15.52 15.50
CA GLU A 176 -11.52 -14.30 16.25
C GLU A 176 -12.47 -13.36 15.48
N CYS A 177 -12.50 -13.45 14.14
CA CYS A 177 -13.49 -12.74 13.32
C CYS A 177 -14.89 -13.36 13.47
N GLN A 178 -14.98 -14.69 13.59
CA GLN A 178 -16.25 -15.40 13.79
C GLN A 178 -16.85 -15.14 15.18
N GLU A 179 -16.02 -14.94 16.21
CA GLU A 179 -16.48 -14.56 17.55
C GLU A 179 -17.03 -13.12 17.56
N PHE A 180 -16.41 -12.20 16.82
CA PHE A 180 -16.88 -10.81 16.73
C PHE A 180 -18.21 -10.68 15.97
N GLU A 181 -18.44 -11.50 14.94
CA GLU A 181 -19.71 -11.58 14.22
C GLU A 181 -20.84 -12.16 15.10
N SER A 182 -20.56 -13.19 15.91
CA SER A 182 -21.58 -13.77 16.81
C SER A 182 -21.96 -12.87 18.00
N MET A 183 -21.11 -11.93 18.39
CA MET A 183 -21.42 -10.92 19.42
C MET A 183 -22.33 -9.78 18.90
N GLN A 184 -22.44 -9.59 17.59
CA GLN A 184 -23.28 -8.55 16.98
C GLN A 184 -24.73 -9.02 16.72
N GLU A 185 -25.00 -10.33 16.76
CA GLU A 185 -26.32 -10.89 16.41
C GLU A 185 -27.32 -11.05 17.58
N ASN A 186 -27.01 -10.59 18.80
CA ASN A 186 -27.89 -10.84 19.95
C ASN A 186 -28.35 -9.57 20.70
N PRO A 187 -29.39 -8.85 20.22
CA PRO A 187 -30.08 -7.85 21.02
C PRO A 187 -31.35 -8.48 21.63
N LYS A 188 -31.24 -9.01 22.87
CA LYS A 188 -32.43 -9.27 23.70
C LYS A 188 -32.25 -8.86 25.16
N ASP A 189 -33.23 -8.07 25.58
CA ASP A 189 -33.80 -7.90 26.92
C ASP A 189 -33.04 -7.05 27.94
N THR A 190 -33.41 -5.77 28.00
CA THR A 190 -33.31 -4.94 29.22
C THR A 190 -34.64 -5.02 29.99
N PRO A 191 -34.67 -5.48 31.26
CA PRO A 191 -35.87 -5.37 32.06
C PRO A 191 -36.00 -3.97 32.65
N ASN A 192 -37.21 -3.46 32.51
CA ASN A 192 -37.79 -2.30 33.17
C ASN A 192 -37.57 -2.36 34.70
N SER A 193 -37.15 -1.27 35.34
CA SER A 193 -37.41 -1.08 36.78
C SER A 193 -37.61 0.39 37.13
N GLN A 194 -38.69 0.62 37.84
CA GLN A 194 -39.25 1.87 38.31
C GLN A 194 -38.45 2.46 39.49
N LYS A 195 -38.37 3.79 39.55
CA LYS A 195 -38.79 4.60 40.70
C LYS A 195 -39.03 6.03 40.27
#